data_AF-A0A7C1SU70-F1
#
_entry.id   AF-A0A7C1SU70-F1
#
_cell.length_a   1.000
_cell.length_b   1.000
_cell.length_c   1.000
_cell.angle_alpha   90.00
_cell.angle_beta   90.00
_cell.angle_gamma   90.00
#
_symmetry.space_group_name_H-M   'P 1'
#
loop_
_entity.id
_entity.type
_entity.pdbx_description
1 polymer ?
#
loop_
_entity_poly.entity_id
_entity_poly.type
_entity_poly.pdbx_seq_one_letter_code
_entity_poly.pdbx_strand_id
1 'polypeptide(L)'
;MLGNIQRDLVKWIHLNVKDADLTLRILARHHGRVLNTSKLGRLMGISYHTVNRRIEALVNADLLRLLFPMRVKPGRRLLKSPKIYVRNTAILLQLLGIQSAIELQESTLREQIFKGFMIEQIVSREQAKNSGSLFCYYGGFGGPHICLIIDRLRSRTGIIFKFKNMLEPGDWTCLKSALKEELVKRGFIVYPGNRAFFAARDLIAVPALGFLDQYNLLTNDKLSIQDIREILRPYNSDKHNVVYI
;
A
#
# COMPACT_ATOMS: atom_id res chain seq x y z
N MET A 1 -27.60 7.13 -4.55
CA MET A 1 -26.83 6.96 -3.29
C MET A 1 -25.46 7.65 -3.29
N LEU A 2 -24.76 7.84 -4.42
CA LEU A 2 -23.47 8.56 -4.46
C LEU A 2 -23.55 10.08 -4.18
N GLY A 3 -24.70 10.72 -4.46
CA GLY A 3 -24.88 12.17 -4.22
C GLY A 3 -25.07 12.58 -2.75
N ASN A 4 -25.50 11.66 -1.88
CA ASN A 4 -25.77 11.98 -0.47
C ASN A 4 -24.51 11.91 0.40
N ILE A 5 -23.61 10.96 0.13
CA ILE A 5 -22.32 10.86 0.83
C ILE A 5 -21.44 12.09 0.58
N GLN A 6 -21.45 12.63 -0.64
CA GLN A 6 -20.72 13.86 -0.98
C GLN A 6 -21.26 15.11 -0.26
N ARG A 7 -22.58 15.24 -0.08
CA ARG A 7 -23.17 16.40 0.61
C ARG A 7 -22.92 16.39 2.11
N ASP A 8 -22.98 15.22 2.74
CA ASP A 8 -22.89 15.12 4.20
C ASP A 8 -21.44 15.21 4.70
N LEU A 9 -20.45 14.75 3.93
CA LEU A 9 -19.03 14.97 4.21
C LEU A 9 -18.62 16.46 4.10
N VAL A 10 -19.24 17.20 3.19
CA VAL A 10 -18.96 18.64 2.95
C VAL A 10 -19.58 19.54 4.02
N LYS A 11 -20.57 19.07 4.80
CA LYS A 11 -21.12 19.86 5.92
C LYS A 11 -20.19 19.89 7.14
N TRP A 12 -19.36 18.88 7.35
CA TRP A 12 -18.40 18.79 8.47
C TRP A 12 -17.03 19.40 8.16
N ILE A 13 -16.78 19.69 6.89
CA ILE A 13 -15.52 20.18 6.37
C ILE A 13 -15.84 21.52 5.72
N HIS A 14 -15.25 22.64 6.16
CA HIS A 14 -15.47 23.95 5.52
C HIS A 14 -14.94 24.07 4.07
N LEU A 15 -14.86 22.95 3.33
CA LEU A 15 -14.55 22.88 1.92
C LEU A 15 -15.84 22.83 1.12
N ASN A 16 -15.99 23.73 0.15
CA ASN A 16 -17.03 23.55 -0.86
C ASN A 16 -16.72 22.32 -1.74
N VAL A 17 -17.75 21.79 -2.39
CA VAL A 17 -17.67 20.57 -3.21
C VAL A 17 -16.63 20.68 -4.33
N LYS A 18 -16.49 21.86 -4.96
CA LYS A 18 -15.56 22.08 -6.08
C LYS A 18 -14.10 21.98 -5.60
N ASP A 19 -13.80 22.57 -4.46
CA ASP A 19 -12.49 22.50 -3.82
C ASP A 19 -12.14 21.08 -3.38
N ALA A 20 -13.12 20.35 -2.86
CA ALA A 20 -12.93 18.95 -2.47
C ALA A 20 -12.63 18.07 -3.70
N ASP A 21 -13.39 18.20 -4.78
CA ASP A 21 -13.18 17.46 -6.03
C ASP A 21 -11.80 17.78 -6.65
N LEU A 22 -11.45 19.07 -6.78
CA LEU A 22 -10.13 19.48 -7.27
C LEU A 22 -9.00 18.90 -6.42
N THR A 23 -9.14 18.98 -5.09
CA THR A 23 -8.17 18.44 -4.15
C THR A 23 -8.00 16.94 -4.35
N LEU A 24 -9.10 16.18 -4.40
CA LEU A 24 -9.09 14.74 -4.62
C LEU A 24 -8.48 14.35 -5.97
N ARG A 25 -8.79 15.06 -7.06
CA ARG A 25 -8.22 14.79 -8.40
C ARG A 25 -6.72 15.03 -8.47
N ILE A 26 -6.22 16.05 -7.78
CA ILE A 26 -4.78 16.29 -7.67
C ILE A 26 -4.14 15.20 -6.82
N LEU A 27 -4.72 14.89 -5.65
CA LEU A 27 -4.18 13.84 -4.77
C LEU A 27 -4.21 12.45 -5.40
N ALA A 28 -5.21 12.13 -6.23
CA ALA A 28 -5.27 10.92 -7.04
C ALA A 28 -4.05 10.77 -7.96
N ARG A 29 -3.62 11.85 -8.62
CA ARG A 29 -2.39 11.88 -9.44
C ARG A 29 -1.10 11.76 -8.60
N HIS A 30 -1.20 11.95 -7.29
CA HIS A 30 -0.13 11.78 -6.31
C HIS A 30 -0.26 10.48 -5.50
N HIS A 31 -1.13 9.55 -5.91
CA HIS A 31 -1.35 8.29 -5.23
C HIS A 31 -0.05 7.49 -5.06
N GLY A 32 0.22 7.07 -3.82
CA GLY A 32 1.42 6.31 -3.43
C GLY A 32 2.72 7.11 -3.40
N ARG A 33 2.67 8.43 -3.61
CA ARG A 33 3.86 9.32 -3.57
C ARG A 33 4.03 9.94 -2.19
N VAL A 34 5.28 10.30 -1.87
CA VAL A 34 5.61 11.07 -0.67
C VAL A 34 4.96 12.46 -0.77
N LEU A 35 4.27 12.86 0.30
CA LEU A 35 3.53 14.10 0.36
C LEU A 35 4.47 15.31 0.37
N ASN A 36 4.20 16.27 -0.52
CA ASN A 36 4.88 17.56 -0.57
C ASN A 36 3.80 18.66 -0.66
N THR A 37 3.36 19.16 0.49
CA THR A 37 2.24 20.10 0.60
C THR A 37 2.57 21.48 0.02
N SER A 38 3.83 21.90 0.06
CA SER A 38 4.26 23.13 -0.61
C SER A 38 4.12 23.05 -2.13
N LYS A 39 4.48 21.90 -2.73
CA LYS A 39 4.28 21.67 -4.17
C LYS A 39 2.79 21.60 -4.53
N LEU A 40 1.99 20.90 -3.72
CA LEU A 40 0.54 20.82 -3.92
C LEU A 40 -0.13 22.18 -3.79
N GLY A 41 0.30 23.01 -2.82
CA GLY A 41 -0.23 24.36 -2.64
C GLY A 41 -0.01 25.24 -3.87
N ARG A 42 1.20 25.19 -4.46
CA ARG A 42 1.50 25.87 -5.72
C ARG A 42 0.61 25.39 -6.87
N LEU A 43 0.36 24.08 -7.00
CA LEU A 43 -0.51 23.53 -8.05
C LEU A 43 -1.97 23.97 -7.88
N MET A 44 -2.42 24.18 -6.65
CA MET A 44 -3.79 24.54 -6.31
C MET A 44 -4.01 26.05 -6.14
N GLY A 45 -2.97 26.87 -6.19
CA GLY A 45 -3.05 28.32 -5.91
C GLY A 45 -3.39 28.65 -4.46
N ILE A 46 -3.04 27.78 -3.49
CA ILE A 46 -3.36 27.95 -2.07
C ILE A 46 -2.12 27.71 -1.19
N SER A 47 -2.16 28.19 0.07
CA SER A 47 -1.08 27.96 1.03
C SER A 47 -0.94 26.49 1.41
N TYR A 48 0.25 26.07 1.84
CA TYR A 48 0.50 24.70 2.32
C TYR A 48 -0.32 24.38 3.59
N HIS A 49 -0.60 25.38 4.44
CA HIS A 49 -1.49 25.24 5.58
C HIS A 49 -2.91 24.86 5.15
N THR A 50 -3.44 25.52 4.11
CA THR A 50 -4.74 25.17 3.56
C THR A 50 -4.72 23.74 3.02
N VAL A 51 -3.69 23.35 2.26
CA VAL A 51 -3.54 21.97 1.76
C VAL A 51 -3.56 20.96 2.91
N ASN A 52 -2.79 21.20 3.98
CA ASN A 52 -2.77 20.32 5.16
C ASN A 52 -4.16 20.17 5.76
N ARG A 53 -4.87 21.27 5.99
CA ARG A 53 -6.24 21.26 6.51
C ARG A 53 -7.20 20.47 5.61
N ARG A 54 -7.05 20.58 4.28
CA ARG A 54 -7.87 19.79 3.34
C ARG A 54 -7.55 18.30 3.43
N ILE A 55 -6.27 17.94 3.51
CA ILE A 55 -5.84 16.55 3.66
C ILE A 55 -6.34 15.96 4.98
N GLU A 56 -6.18 16.67 6.09
CA GLU A 56 -6.66 16.26 7.42
C GLU A 56 -8.16 15.96 7.40
N ALA A 57 -8.95 16.87 6.81
CA ALA A 57 -10.38 16.68 6.66
C ALA A 57 -10.74 15.43 5.84
N LEU A 58 -10.04 15.20 4.73
CA LEU A 58 -10.25 14.03 3.87
C LEU A 58 -9.73 12.71 4.50
N VAL A 59 -8.74 12.77 5.38
CA VAL A 59 -8.28 11.63 6.18
C VAL A 59 -9.32 11.29 7.25
N ASN A 60 -9.85 12.29 7.96
CA ASN A 60 -10.92 12.11 8.96
C ASN A 60 -12.22 11.59 8.32
N ALA A 61 -12.43 11.86 7.04
CA ALA A 61 -13.53 11.33 6.23
C ALA A 61 -13.27 9.92 5.67
N ASP A 62 -12.17 9.26 6.04
CA ASP A 62 -11.76 7.94 5.51
C ASP A 62 -11.61 7.87 3.98
N LEU A 63 -11.45 9.02 3.30
CA LEU A 63 -11.20 9.07 1.85
C LEU A 63 -9.72 8.87 1.53
N LEU A 64 -8.84 9.33 2.42
CA LEU A 64 -7.40 9.28 2.26
C LEU A 64 -6.73 8.51 3.40
N ARG A 65 -5.61 7.85 3.07
CA ARG A 65 -4.67 7.30 4.04
C ARG A 65 -3.33 8.02 3.92
N LEU A 66 -2.77 8.36 5.07
CA LEU A 66 -1.36 8.71 5.21
C LEU A 66 -0.60 7.50 5.75
N LEU A 67 0.33 6.97 4.96
CA LEU A 67 1.23 5.91 5.39
C LEU A 67 2.56 6.53 5.78
N PHE A 68 2.82 6.57 7.09
CA PHE A 68 4.02 7.21 7.61
C PHE A 68 5.27 6.33 7.45
N PRO A 69 6.45 6.94 7.32
CA PRO A 69 7.71 6.21 7.36
C PRO A 69 7.93 5.60 8.75
N MET A 70 8.52 4.41 8.80
CA MET A 70 8.88 3.75 10.04
C MET A 70 9.84 4.63 10.85
N ARG A 71 9.58 4.81 12.14
CA ARG A 71 10.53 5.49 13.04
C ARG A 71 11.70 4.55 13.31
N VAL A 72 12.91 4.92 12.90
CA VAL A 72 14.16 4.21 13.23
C VAL A 72 15.03 5.06 14.14
N LYS A 73 16.01 4.39 14.76
CA LYS A 73 17.00 4.98 15.66
C LYS A 73 17.61 6.27 15.08
N PRO A 74 18.03 7.22 15.94
CA PRO A 74 18.80 8.40 15.52
C PRO A 74 20.01 7.98 14.68
N GLY A 75 20.19 8.57 13.49
CA GLY A 75 21.34 8.31 12.60
C GLY A 75 21.00 7.77 11.21
N ARG A 76 19.81 7.20 10.98
CA ARG A 76 19.34 6.84 9.62
C ARG A 76 18.49 7.96 9.02
N ARG A 77 18.96 8.56 7.91
CA ARG A 77 18.20 9.59 7.18
C ARG A 77 17.03 8.94 6.42
N LEU A 78 15.88 8.84 7.07
CA LEU A 78 14.62 8.48 6.40
C LEU A 78 13.86 9.70 5.88
N LEU A 79 12.97 9.45 4.92
CA LEU A 79 11.89 10.36 4.59
C LEU A 79 11.09 10.64 5.87
N LYS A 80 10.77 11.92 6.14
CA LYS A 80 9.91 12.32 7.27
C LYS A 80 8.44 12.46 6.89
N SER A 81 8.17 12.70 5.60
CA SER A 81 6.82 12.92 5.10
C SER A 81 6.10 11.60 4.78
N PRO A 82 4.79 11.47 5.07
CA PRO A 82 4.03 10.28 4.74
C PRO A 82 3.85 10.12 3.23
N LYS A 83 3.51 8.90 2.80
CA LYS A 83 2.91 8.64 1.49
C LYS A 83 1.40 8.81 1.58
N ILE A 84 0.79 9.32 0.51
CA ILE A 84 -0.65 9.55 0.44
C ILE A 84 -1.33 8.54 -0.48
N TYR A 85 -2.45 7.98 -0.03
CA TYR A 85 -3.24 7.01 -0.77
C TYR A 85 -4.72 7.41 -0.74
N VAL A 86 -5.40 7.27 -1.89
CA VAL A 86 -6.87 7.28 -1.94
C VAL A 86 -7.33 5.88 -1.56
N ARG A 87 -8.19 5.75 -0.54
CA ARG A 87 -8.49 4.45 0.07
C ARG A 87 -9.36 3.56 -0.80
N ASN A 88 -10.32 4.13 -1.52
CA ASN A 88 -11.20 3.38 -2.39
C ASN A 88 -10.67 3.38 -3.84
N THR A 89 -10.34 2.20 -4.36
CA THR A 89 -9.79 2.04 -5.71
C THR A 89 -10.77 2.47 -6.80
N ALA A 90 -12.08 2.23 -6.65
CA ALA A 90 -13.07 2.67 -7.63
C ALA A 90 -13.13 4.21 -7.71
N ILE A 91 -13.11 4.89 -6.56
CA ILE A 91 -13.01 6.36 -6.50
C ILE A 91 -11.71 6.85 -7.14
N LEU A 92 -10.58 6.19 -6.85
CA LEU A 92 -9.29 6.53 -7.45
C LEU A 92 -9.32 6.43 -8.98
N LEU A 93 -9.82 5.32 -9.53
CA LEU A 93 -9.91 5.12 -10.98
C LEU A 93 -10.80 6.18 -11.63
N GLN A 94 -11.95 6.48 -11.03
CA GLN A 94 -12.85 7.55 -11.49
C GLN A 94 -12.16 8.92 -11.49
N LEU A 95 -11.40 9.27 -10.43
CA LEU A 95 -10.66 10.54 -10.34
C LEU A 95 -9.51 10.64 -11.34
N LEU A 96 -8.91 9.51 -11.71
CA LEU A 96 -7.88 9.40 -12.74
C LEU A 96 -8.45 9.36 -14.16
N GLY A 97 -9.77 9.17 -14.30
CA GLY A 97 -10.43 9.01 -15.60
C GLY A 97 -10.16 7.66 -16.25
N ILE A 98 -9.79 6.63 -15.48
CA ILE A 98 -9.56 5.26 -15.96
C ILE A 98 -10.88 4.49 -15.87
N GLN A 99 -11.41 4.06 -17.01
CA GLN A 99 -12.74 3.43 -17.12
C GLN A 99 -12.69 1.99 -17.62
N SER A 100 -11.54 1.51 -18.10
CA SER A 100 -11.38 0.16 -18.63
C SER A 100 -10.12 -0.53 -18.11
N ALA A 101 -10.11 -1.87 -18.19
CA ALA A 101 -8.92 -2.66 -17.86
C ALA A 101 -7.74 -2.31 -18.79
N ILE A 102 -8.00 -2.05 -20.07
CA ILE A 102 -6.99 -1.64 -21.05
C ILE A 102 -6.32 -0.32 -20.61
N GLU A 103 -7.12 0.70 -20.28
CA GLU A 103 -6.59 1.97 -19.76
C GLU A 103 -5.79 1.81 -18.46
N LEU A 104 -6.22 0.89 -17.58
CA LEU A 104 -5.47 0.58 -16.36
C LEU A 104 -4.11 -0.03 -16.69
N GLN A 105 -4.05 -0.95 -17.65
CA GLN A 105 -2.79 -1.57 -18.08
C GLN A 105 -1.85 -0.56 -18.74
N GLU A 106 -2.37 0.40 -19.49
CA GLU A 106 -1.60 1.47 -20.14
C GLU A 106 -1.19 2.58 -19.17
N SER A 107 -1.87 2.70 -18.03
CA SER A 107 -1.61 3.74 -17.05
C SER A 107 -0.19 3.68 -16.48
N THR A 108 0.48 4.84 -16.49
CA THR A 108 1.77 5.03 -15.79
C THR A 108 1.65 4.91 -14.26
N LEU A 109 0.43 4.91 -13.72
CA LEU A 109 0.14 4.76 -12.29
C LEU A 109 -0.26 3.33 -11.89
N ARG A 110 -0.31 2.36 -12.81
CA ARG A 110 -0.81 1.00 -12.55
C ARG A 110 -0.16 0.31 -11.34
N GLU A 111 1.16 0.47 -11.19
CA GLU A 111 1.89 -0.11 -10.05
C GLU A 111 1.50 0.57 -8.73
N GLN A 112 1.29 1.89 -8.74
CA GLN A 112 0.88 2.64 -7.56
C GLN A 112 -0.57 2.32 -7.18
N ILE A 113 -1.46 2.17 -8.16
CA ILE A 113 -2.86 1.74 -7.97
C ILE A 113 -2.89 0.34 -7.34
N PHE A 114 -2.14 -0.62 -7.91
CA PHE A 114 -2.01 -1.97 -7.35
C PHE A 114 -1.50 -1.95 -5.91
N LYS A 115 -0.44 -1.18 -5.64
CA LYS A 115 0.09 -0.98 -4.28
C LYS A 115 -0.94 -0.45 -3.31
N GLY A 116 -1.66 0.61 -3.68
CA GLY A 116 -2.69 1.20 -2.83
C GLY A 116 -3.82 0.23 -2.53
N PHE A 117 -4.30 -0.47 -3.55
CA PHE A 117 -5.30 -1.53 -3.39
C PHE A 117 -4.83 -2.59 -2.38
N MET A 118 -3.64 -3.16 -2.58
CA MET A 118 -3.10 -4.18 -1.68
C MET A 118 -2.93 -3.67 -0.25
N ILE A 119 -2.44 -2.45 -0.07
CA ILE A 119 -2.30 -1.83 1.26
C ILE A 119 -3.65 -1.76 1.97
N GLU A 120 -4.69 -1.23 1.33
CA GLU A 120 -6.01 -1.09 1.98
C GLU A 120 -6.64 -2.44 2.28
N GLN A 121 -6.50 -3.42 1.37
CA GLN A 121 -6.99 -4.78 1.58
C GLN A 121 -6.32 -5.46 2.77
N ILE A 122 -5.01 -5.27 2.92
CA ILE A 122 -4.21 -5.84 4.02
C ILE A 122 -4.52 -5.12 5.34
N VAL A 123 -4.56 -3.78 5.32
CA VAL A 123 -4.84 -2.98 6.52
C VAL A 123 -6.23 -3.32 7.07
N SER A 124 -7.24 -3.41 6.21
CA SER A 124 -8.61 -3.77 6.62
C SER A 124 -8.66 -5.15 7.29
N ARG A 125 -8.04 -6.17 6.67
CA ARG A 125 -7.97 -7.53 7.24
C ARG A 125 -7.20 -7.57 8.56
N GLU A 126 -6.07 -6.87 8.64
CA GLU A 126 -5.27 -6.81 9.86
C GLU A 126 -6.02 -6.11 10.98
N GLN A 127 -6.68 -4.97 10.72
CA GLN A 127 -7.44 -4.24 11.74
C GLN A 127 -8.64 -5.05 12.27
N ALA A 128 -9.27 -5.86 11.42
CA ALA A 128 -10.35 -6.75 11.84
C ALA A 128 -9.88 -7.85 12.82
N LYS A 129 -8.62 -8.26 12.76
CA LYS A 129 -8.05 -9.33 13.59
C LYS A 129 -7.21 -8.83 14.76
N ASN A 130 -6.41 -7.80 14.52
CA ASN A 130 -5.43 -7.20 15.41
C ASN A 130 -5.55 -5.67 15.33
N SER A 131 -6.56 -5.11 15.97
CA SER A 131 -6.84 -3.66 15.92
C SER A 131 -5.70 -2.77 16.44
N GLY A 132 -4.80 -3.32 17.26
CA GLY A 132 -3.60 -2.64 17.77
C GLY A 132 -2.40 -2.58 16.82
N SER A 133 -2.48 -3.20 15.64
CA SER A 133 -1.39 -3.20 14.66
C SER A 133 -1.17 -1.82 14.05
N LEU A 134 0.10 -1.44 13.91
CA LEU A 134 0.54 -0.19 13.29
C LEU A 134 1.04 -0.45 11.87
N PHE A 135 0.89 0.54 11.00
CA PHE A 135 1.27 0.44 9.58
C PHE A 135 2.23 1.56 9.21
N CYS A 136 3.37 1.19 8.63
CA CYS A 136 4.35 2.15 8.13
C CYS A 136 5.01 1.64 6.84
N TYR A 137 5.82 2.46 6.20
CA TYR A 137 6.71 2.03 5.12
C TYR A 137 8.17 2.24 5.50
N TYR A 138 9.11 1.58 4.82
CA TYR A 138 10.54 1.74 5.10
C TYR A 138 11.35 2.00 3.83
N GLY A 139 12.37 2.86 3.95
CA GLY A 139 13.34 3.18 2.90
C GLY A 139 13.57 4.70 2.71
N GLY A 140 14.73 5.06 2.15
CA GLY A 140 15.18 6.44 1.91
C GLY A 140 14.99 6.92 0.47
N PHE A 141 15.35 8.17 0.18
CA PHE A 141 15.24 8.74 -1.18
C PHE A 141 16.00 7.89 -2.21
N GLY A 142 15.31 7.38 -3.24
CA GLY A 142 15.93 6.69 -4.38
C GLY A 142 16.45 5.28 -4.13
N GLY A 143 16.24 4.70 -2.93
CA GLY A 143 16.69 3.35 -2.58
C GLY A 143 15.57 2.31 -2.63
N PRO A 144 15.88 1.02 -2.42
CA PRO A 144 14.86 -0.01 -2.38
C PRO A 144 14.00 0.14 -1.11
N HIS A 145 12.68 -0.03 -1.25
CA HIS A 145 11.68 0.31 -0.24
C HIS A 145 10.85 -0.91 0.17
N ILE A 146 10.58 -1.05 1.46
CA ILE A 146 9.48 -1.89 1.95
C ILE A 146 8.20 -1.05 1.85
N CYS A 147 7.23 -1.55 1.10
CA CYS A 147 6.01 -0.81 0.78
C CYS A 147 5.07 -0.70 1.98
N LEU A 148 4.97 -1.77 2.76
CA LEU A 148 4.16 -1.85 3.96
C LEU A 148 4.89 -2.69 5.02
N ILE A 149 4.93 -2.18 6.24
CA ILE A 149 5.31 -2.91 7.44
C ILE A 149 4.08 -2.96 8.33
N ILE A 150 3.72 -4.16 8.74
CA ILE A 150 2.73 -4.40 9.79
C ILE A 150 3.51 -4.60 11.08
N ASP A 151 3.36 -3.67 12.03
CA ASP A 151 4.01 -3.72 13.34
C ASP A 151 2.98 -4.12 14.40
N ARG A 152 3.15 -5.33 14.93
CA ARG A 152 2.34 -5.91 16.01
C ARG A 152 3.02 -5.76 17.38
N LEU A 153 3.90 -4.77 17.53
CA LEU A 153 4.79 -4.50 18.67
C LEU A 153 5.87 -5.56 18.90
N ARG A 154 5.49 -6.85 18.96
CA ARG A 154 6.38 -7.99 19.22
C ARG A 154 6.88 -8.68 17.95
N SER A 155 6.23 -8.43 16.83
CA SER A 155 6.59 -8.97 15.52
C SER A 155 6.29 -7.93 14.43
N ARG A 156 7.14 -7.93 13.41
CA ARG A 156 7.00 -7.06 12.25
C ARG A 156 7.05 -7.89 10.99
N THR A 157 6.07 -7.69 10.11
CA THR A 157 6.02 -8.29 8.78
C THR A 157 6.28 -7.22 7.75
N GLY A 158 7.30 -7.40 6.90
CA GLY A 158 7.59 -6.51 5.79
C GLY A 158 6.99 -7.01 4.49
N ILE A 159 6.43 -6.12 3.69
CA ILE A 159 5.78 -6.45 2.42
C ILE A 159 6.27 -5.51 1.32
N ILE A 160 6.73 -6.08 0.21
CA ILE A 160 7.04 -5.40 -1.03
C ILE A 160 5.99 -5.80 -2.07
N PHE A 161 5.37 -4.83 -2.72
CA PHE A 161 4.49 -5.08 -3.86
C PHE A 161 5.24 -4.84 -5.16
N LYS A 162 5.11 -5.77 -6.10
CA LYS A 162 5.70 -5.67 -7.45
C LYS A 162 4.62 -5.91 -8.50
N PHE A 163 4.48 -4.98 -9.43
CA PHE A 163 3.54 -5.12 -10.54
C PHE A 163 4.29 -5.56 -11.80
N LYS A 164 4.77 -6.81 -11.78
CA LYS A 164 5.41 -7.49 -12.91
C LYS A 164 5.22 -9.00 -12.78
N ASN A 165 5.21 -9.71 -13.90
CA ASN A 165 4.94 -11.16 -13.91
C ASN A 165 6.14 -12.00 -13.47
N MET A 166 7.36 -11.48 -13.66
CA MET A 166 8.60 -12.17 -13.29
C MET A 166 9.37 -11.35 -12.28
N LEU A 167 9.74 -11.99 -11.17
CA LEU A 167 10.53 -11.40 -10.10
C LEU A 167 12.00 -11.75 -10.28
N GLU A 168 12.87 -10.87 -9.80
CA GLU A 168 14.33 -10.97 -9.90
C GLU A 168 14.96 -10.75 -8.54
N PRO A 169 16.18 -11.27 -8.27
CA PRO A 169 16.85 -11.12 -6.98
C PRO A 169 16.93 -9.69 -6.42
N GLY A 170 17.00 -8.69 -7.31
CA GLY A 170 16.99 -7.27 -6.94
C GLY A 170 15.70 -6.81 -6.24
N ASP A 171 14.56 -7.46 -6.50
CA ASP A 171 13.24 -7.02 -6.00
C ASP A 171 13.06 -7.13 -4.50
N TRP A 172 13.85 -7.98 -3.84
CA TRP A 172 13.71 -8.29 -2.41
C TRP A 172 14.98 -8.06 -1.60
N THR A 173 15.96 -7.37 -2.19
CA THR A 173 17.20 -6.93 -1.52
C THR A 173 16.90 -6.15 -0.23
N CYS A 174 15.95 -5.22 -0.26
CA CYS A 174 15.55 -4.45 0.92
C CYS A 174 14.96 -5.33 2.04
N LEU A 175 14.11 -6.31 1.69
CA LEU A 175 13.57 -7.26 2.68
C LEU A 175 14.67 -8.15 3.25
N LYS A 176 15.62 -8.61 2.43
CA LYS A 176 16.79 -9.36 2.91
C LYS A 176 17.58 -8.55 3.95
N SER A 177 17.88 -7.28 3.67
CA SER A 177 18.58 -6.42 4.63
C SER A 177 17.75 -6.19 5.90
N ALA A 178 16.45 -5.96 5.77
CA ALA A 178 15.57 -5.74 6.93
C ALA A 178 15.42 -6.99 7.81
N LEU A 179 15.45 -8.19 7.24
CA LEU A 179 15.49 -9.45 7.99
C LEU A 179 16.82 -9.60 8.74
N LYS A 180 17.95 -9.34 8.07
CA LYS A 180 19.29 -9.40 8.67
C LYS A 180 19.45 -8.42 9.84
N GLU A 181 18.83 -7.26 9.75
CA GLU A 181 18.85 -6.22 10.78
C GLU A 181 17.73 -6.38 11.82
N GLU A 182 16.96 -7.47 11.77
CA GLU A 182 15.83 -7.75 12.66
C GLU A 182 14.77 -6.63 12.68
N LEU A 183 14.72 -5.80 11.64
CA LEU A 183 13.67 -4.79 11.45
C LEU A 183 12.32 -5.46 11.19
N VAL A 184 12.34 -6.61 10.51
CA VAL A 184 11.17 -7.47 10.28
C VAL A 184 11.56 -8.91 10.59
N LYS A 185 10.59 -9.72 11.03
CA LYS A 185 10.76 -11.17 11.26
C LYS A 185 10.40 -12.00 10.04
N ARG A 186 9.52 -11.48 9.17
CA ARG A 186 9.08 -12.15 7.95
C ARG A 186 8.89 -11.14 6.83
N GLY A 187 9.29 -11.52 5.62
CA GLY A 187 9.19 -10.71 4.41
C GLY A 187 8.29 -11.37 3.37
N PHE A 188 7.44 -10.58 2.72
CA PHE A 188 6.64 -11.02 1.58
C PHE A 188 6.88 -10.14 0.35
N ILE A 189 7.03 -10.78 -0.80
CA ILE A 189 6.92 -10.12 -2.10
C ILE A 189 5.57 -10.53 -2.66
N VAL A 190 4.70 -9.54 -2.89
CA VAL A 190 3.35 -9.77 -3.38
C VAL A 190 3.24 -9.21 -4.78
N TYR A 191 2.81 -10.03 -5.73
CA TYR A 191 2.89 -9.72 -7.16
C TYR A 191 1.77 -10.39 -7.96
N PRO A 192 1.43 -9.93 -9.18
CA PRO A 192 0.32 -10.45 -9.97
C PRO A 192 0.63 -11.78 -10.71
N GLY A 193 1.73 -12.48 -10.38
CA GLY A 193 2.02 -13.78 -10.98
C GLY A 193 1.25 -14.93 -10.32
N ASN A 194 1.59 -16.16 -10.70
CA ASN A 194 0.85 -17.36 -10.34
C ASN A 194 1.66 -18.37 -9.48
N ARG A 195 2.92 -18.06 -9.17
CA ARG A 195 3.82 -18.97 -8.44
C ARG A 195 4.17 -18.43 -7.06
N ALA A 196 4.31 -19.32 -6.09
CA ALA A 196 4.79 -18.96 -4.76
C ALA A 196 6.11 -19.66 -4.45
N PHE A 197 7.13 -18.90 -4.04
CA PHE A 197 8.45 -19.48 -3.79
C PHE A 197 9.17 -18.78 -2.65
N PHE A 198 10.09 -19.50 -2.01
CA PHE A 198 10.96 -18.95 -0.98
C PHE A 198 12.18 -18.32 -1.64
N ALA A 199 12.33 -17.00 -1.51
CA ALA A 199 13.53 -16.29 -1.97
C ALA A 199 14.59 -16.17 -0.85
N ALA A 200 14.22 -16.47 0.40
CA ALA A 200 15.07 -16.90 1.51
C ALA A 200 14.20 -17.63 2.56
N ARG A 201 14.79 -18.09 3.68
CA ARG A 201 14.06 -18.81 4.75
C ARG A 201 12.78 -18.08 5.19
N ASP A 202 12.89 -16.81 5.55
CA ASP A 202 11.78 -15.98 6.06
C ASP A 202 11.30 -14.94 5.04
N LEU A 203 11.53 -15.20 3.76
CA LEU A 203 11.25 -14.27 2.66
C LEU A 203 10.59 -15.00 1.50
N ILE A 204 9.32 -14.68 1.27
CA ILE A 204 8.42 -15.48 0.45
C ILE A 204 7.82 -14.61 -0.65
N ALA A 205 7.90 -15.04 -1.90
CA ALA A 205 7.12 -14.48 -2.98
C ALA A 205 5.77 -15.21 -3.08
N VAL A 206 4.66 -14.46 -3.16
CA VAL A 206 3.28 -15.00 -3.18
C VAL A 206 2.42 -14.22 -4.19
N PRO A 207 1.58 -14.91 -4.98
CA PRO A 207 0.54 -14.27 -5.80
C PRO A 207 -0.37 -13.34 -4.99
N ALA A 208 -0.76 -12.20 -5.56
CA ALA A 208 -1.55 -11.18 -4.86
C ALA A 208 -2.86 -11.70 -4.29
N LEU A 209 -3.65 -12.41 -5.10
CA LEU A 209 -4.90 -13.02 -4.67
C LEU A 209 -4.65 -14.07 -3.59
N GLY A 210 -3.69 -14.96 -3.81
CA GLY A 210 -3.35 -15.99 -2.83
C GLY A 210 -2.88 -15.42 -1.49
N PHE A 211 -2.15 -14.31 -1.50
CA PHE A 211 -1.76 -13.62 -0.29
C PHE A 211 -2.95 -13.05 0.49
N LEU A 212 -3.95 -12.49 -0.22
CA LEU A 212 -5.16 -11.95 0.42
C LEU A 212 -6.08 -13.05 0.95
N ASP A 213 -6.21 -14.16 0.22
CA ASP A 213 -7.03 -15.31 0.61
C ASP A 213 -6.44 -16.02 1.84
N GLN A 214 -5.12 -16.23 1.82
CA GLN A 214 -4.38 -16.91 2.87
C GLN A 214 -3.78 -15.94 3.91
N TYR A 215 -4.21 -14.67 3.90
CA TYR A 215 -3.61 -13.59 4.70
C TYR A 215 -3.38 -13.98 6.16
N ASN A 216 -4.43 -14.54 6.78
CA ASN A 216 -4.43 -14.90 8.19
C ASN A 216 -3.45 -16.00 8.55
N LEU A 217 -3.21 -16.93 7.62
CA LEU A 217 -2.29 -18.04 7.80
C LEU A 217 -0.86 -17.59 7.51
N LEU A 218 -0.62 -16.97 6.35
CA LEU A 218 0.71 -16.52 5.94
C LEU A 218 1.34 -15.53 6.94
N THR A 219 0.54 -14.61 7.48
CA THR A 219 1.03 -13.60 8.43
C THR A 219 0.99 -14.05 9.89
N ASN A 220 0.62 -15.30 10.18
CA ASN A 220 0.66 -15.84 11.53
C ASN A 220 2.11 -16.12 11.97
N ASP A 221 2.57 -15.36 12.95
CA ASP A 221 3.93 -15.47 13.51
C ASP A 221 4.19 -16.80 14.22
N LYS A 222 3.15 -17.58 14.53
CA LYS A 222 3.27 -18.91 15.17
C LYS A 222 3.53 -20.03 14.18
N LEU A 223 3.26 -19.82 12.88
CA LEU A 223 3.47 -20.87 11.87
C LEU A 223 4.94 -20.99 11.51
N SER A 224 5.40 -22.24 11.44
CA SER A 224 6.73 -22.61 10.98
C SER A 224 6.86 -22.42 9.46
N ILE A 225 8.10 -22.44 8.98
CA ILE A 225 8.36 -22.41 7.53
C ILE A 225 7.76 -23.63 6.83
N GLN A 226 7.68 -24.78 7.50
CA GLN A 226 7.08 -25.98 6.92
C GLN A 226 5.56 -25.83 6.76
N ASP A 227 4.88 -25.23 7.74
CA ASP A 227 3.43 -24.94 7.63
C ASP A 227 3.15 -23.99 6.45
N ILE A 228 3.99 -22.97 6.28
CA ILE A 228 3.90 -22.04 5.16
C ILE A 228 4.12 -22.75 3.82
N ARG A 229 5.04 -23.71 3.75
CA ARG A 229 5.26 -24.51 2.53
C ARG A 229 4.00 -25.29 2.14
N GLU A 230 3.33 -25.91 3.11
CA GLU A 230 2.08 -26.64 2.83
C GLU A 230 0.97 -25.70 2.35
N ILE A 231 0.81 -24.53 2.98
CA ILE A 231 -0.15 -23.50 2.53
C ILE A 231 0.11 -23.07 1.08
N LEU A 232 1.38 -22.98 0.69
CA LEU A 232 1.78 -22.47 -0.62
C LEU A 232 1.83 -23.56 -1.70
N ARG A 233 1.71 -24.84 -1.35
CA ARG A 233 1.79 -25.97 -2.27
C ARG A 233 0.87 -25.84 -3.50
N PRO A 234 -0.39 -25.37 -3.40
CA PRO A 234 -1.28 -25.24 -4.56
C PRO A 234 -0.79 -24.24 -5.62
N TYR A 235 -0.03 -23.22 -5.23
CA TYR A 235 0.53 -22.23 -6.16
C TYR A 235 1.74 -22.75 -6.97
N ASN A 236 2.17 -23.98 -6.69
CA ASN A 236 3.33 -24.61 -7.33
C ASN A 236 2.98 -25.88 -8.12
N SER A 237 1.73 -26.35 -8.05
CA SER A 237 1.23 -27.35 -8.99
C SER A 237 0.91 -26.67 -10.32
N ASP A 238 1.35 -27.24 -11.44
CA ASP A 238 1.21 -26.70 -12.82
C ASP A 238 -0.25 -26.57 -13.34
N LYS A 239 -1.22 -26.41 -12.44
CA LYS A 239 -2.63 -26.25 -12.74
C LYS A 239 -3.16 -25.01 -12.02
N HIS A 240 -2.91 -23.82 -12.57
CA HIS A 240 -3.93 -22.78 -12.65
C HIS A 240 -3.55 -21.74 -13.72
N ASN A 241 -4.20 -21.95 -14.86
CA ASN A 241 -4.37 -21.03 -15.96
C ASN A 241 -5.43 -19.97 -15.56
N VAL A 242 -5.13 -18.69 -15.83
CA VAL A 242 -6.06 -17.53 -15.97
C VAL A 242 -6.63 -16.99 -14.62
N VAL A 243 -6.65 -15.69 -14.29
CA VAL A 243 -7.20 -14.51 -14.99
C VAL A 243 -6.42 -13.24 -14.62
N TYR A 244 -6.08 -12.42 -15.63
CA TYR A 244 -5.64 -11.03 -15.45
C TYR A 244 -6.85 -10.16 -15.05
N ILE A 245 -6.70 -9.36 -13.99
CA ILE A 245 -7.64 -8.27 -13.64
C ILE A 245 -7.51 -7.14 -14.68
#